data_AF-A0A0A6P433-F1
#
_entry.id   AF-A0A0A6P433-F1
#
_cell.length_a   1.000
_cell.length_b   1.000
_cell.length_c   1.000
_cell.angle_alpha   90.00
_cell.angle_beta   90.00
_cell.angle_gamma   90.00
#
_symmetry.space_group_name_H-M   'P 1'
#
loop_
_entity.id
_entity.type
_entity.pdbx_description
1 polymer ?
#
loop_
_entity_poly.entity_id
_entity_poly.type
_entity_poly.pdbx_seq_one_letter_code
_entity_poly.pdbx_strand_id
1 'polypeptide(L)'
;MKHNRFNPNGIPDYLKARQQWVVWGKRLAQGSDALQKDGRLNKIPFNPRTGKAASSNKPNTWGTFQDAVIAYQSGWYNGVGFMFAEGDRLVGTDLDHCLNATGTPNPQTQDILSHFENTFTEISPSGDGLHIYCFGLALHCGKGQQNKWIELYGKDINGKRSNRYFCITGFCGRLFPRKPSQTTCLQSLRVLGAKCHELLISQDIGISKLEAFNRLKPPVISPQAYEW
;
A
#
# COMPACT_ATOMS: atom_id res chain seq x y z
N MET A 1 25.09 -5.67 8.20
CA MET A 1 23.99 -5.52 9.17
C MET A 1 22.68 -5.73 8.42
N LYS A 2 21.83 -6.68 8.81
CA LYS A 2 20.53 -6.86 8.14
C LYS A 2 19.69 -5.63 8.49
N HIS A 3 19.49 -4.74 7.52
CA HIS A 3 18.66 -3.56 7.69
C HIS A 3 17.34 -3.97 8.32
N ASN A 4 17.00 -3.40 9.47
CA ASN A 4 15.67 -3.55 10.04
C ASN A 4 14.68 -3.07 8.97
N ARG A 5 13.90 -4.00 8.39
CA ARG A 5 12.99 -3.71 7.25
C ARG A 5 11.62 -3.21 7.70
N PHE A 6 11.44 -3.01 9.00
CA PHE A 6 10.15 -2.64 9.57
C PHE A 6 10.31 -1.63 10.72
N ASN A 7 9.64 -0.50 10.58
CA ASN A 7 9.53 0.56 11.57
C ASN A 7 8.06 0.74 11.96
N PRO A 8 7.58 0.08 13.02
CA PRO A 8 6.18 0.18 13.43
C PRO A 8 5.77 1.60 13.85
N ASN A 9 6.71 2.43 14.28
CA ASN A 9 6.44 3.80 14.74
C ASN A 9 6.16 4.77 13.58
N GLY A 10 6.65 4.48 12.38
CA GLY A 10 6.39 5.30 11.19
C GLY A 10 5.03 5.05 10.54
N ILE A 11 4.31 4.01 10.98
CA ILE A 11 3.01 3.66 10.42
C ILE A 11 1.90 4.51 11.07
N PRO A 12 1.02 5.14 10.29
CA PRO A 12 -0.11 5.93 10.80
C PRO A 12 -1.11 5.10 11.62
N ASP A 13 -1.67 5.70 12.67
CA ASP A 13 -2.64 5.03 13.56
C ASP A 13 -3.91 4.59 12.82
N TYR A 14 -4.34 5.34 11.80
CA TYR A 14 -5.50 4.99 10.99
C TYR A 14 -5.30 3.72 10.15
N LEU A 15 -4.06 3.33 9.85
CA LEU A 15 -3.78 2.02 9.25
C LEU A 15 -3.71 0.94 10.33
N LYS A 16 -3.06 1.24 11.46
CA LYS A 16 -2.91 0.30 12.59
C LYS A 16 -4.25 -0.15 13.16
N ALA A 17 -5.24 0.73 13.19
CA ALA A 17 -6.58 0.46 13.72
C ALA A 17 -7.41 -0.56 12.91
N ARG A 18 -6.92 -1.05 11.77
CA ARG A 18 -7.64 -1.95 10.87
C ARG A 18 -7.24 -3.41 11.08
N GLN A 19 -8.18 -4.35 10.92
CA GLN A 19 -7.89 -5.79 10.89
C GLN A 19 -7.48 -6.26 9.49
N GLN A 20 -6.46 -5.61 8.93
CA GLN A 20 -6.02 -5.78 7.54
C GLN A 20 -4.55 -6.19 7.43
N TRP A 21 -3.98 -6.73 8.51
CA TRP A 21 -2.54 -6.99 8.63
C TRP A 21 -2.21 -8.46 8.39
N VAL A 22 -1.08 -8.68 7.73
CA VAL A 22 -0.48 -9.99 7.46
C VAL A 22 1.02 -9.94 7.71
N VAL A 23 1.67 -11.09 7.69
CA VAL A 23 3.14 -11.19 7.54
C VAL A 23 3.48 -11.82 6.19
N TRP A 24 4.69 -11.65 5.68
CA TRP A 24 5.09 -12.20 4.40
C TRP A 24 6.50 -12.79 4.41
N GLY A 25 6.75 -13.69 3.46
CA GLY A 25 8.06 -14.31 3.27
C GLY A 25 8.43 -15.20 4.44
N LYS A 26 7.66 -16.27 4.66
CA LYS A 26 7.95 -17.27 5.69
C LYS A 26 9.29 -17.93 5.41
N ARG A 27 10.21 -17.81 6.37
CA ARG A 27 11.59 -18.28 6.30
C ARG A 27 11.65 -19.77 6.60
N LEU A 28 12.61 -20.46 5.98
CA LEU A 28 12.90 -21.86 6.29
C LEU A 28 13.81 -21.99 7.53
N ALA A 29 14.60 -20.96 7.82
CA ALA A 29 15.41 -20.86 9.04
C ALA A 29 15.42 -19.41 9.53
N GLN A 30 15.52 -19.21 10.84
CA GLN A 30 15.67 -17.86 11.37
C GLN A 30 16.97 -17.22 10.88
N GLY A 31 16.90 -15.93 10.59
CA GLY A 31 18.03 -15.19 10.08
C GLY A 31 18.30 -15.38 8.58
N SER A 32 17.70 -16.32 7.86
CA SER A 32 17.76 -16.31 6.39
C SER A 32 16.56 -15.59 5.79
N ASP A 33 16.72 -14.96 4.63
CA ASP A 33 15.57 -14.42 3.93
C ASP A 33 14.83 -15.53 3.17
N ALA A 34 13.50 -15.43 3.05
CA ALA A 34 12.76 -16.29 2.16
C ALA A 34 12.90 -15.68 0.77
N LEU A 35 13.57 -16.40 -0.12
CA LEU A 35 13.85 -15.94 -1.47
C LEU A 35 13.08 -16.78 -2.48
N GLN A 36 12.81 -16.17 -3.63
CA GLN A 36 12.40 -16.84 -4.85
C GLN A 36 13.62 -17.46 -5.54
N LYS A 37 13.38 -18.28 -6.57
CA LYS A 37 14.46 -18.93 -7.34
C LYS A 37 15.43 -17.92 -7.99
N ASP A 38 14.95 -16.73 -8.30
CA ASP A 38 15.72 -15.63 -8.90
C ASP A 38 16.43 -14.75 -7.86
N GLY A 39 16.40 -15.11 -6.57
CA GLY A 39 17.02 -14.36 -5.49
C GLY A 39 16.22 -13.16 -4.98
N ARG A 40 15.07 -12.83 -5.59
CA ARG A 40 14.18 -11.78 -5.06
C ARG A 40 13.50 -12.24 -3.77
N LEU A 41 13.12 -11.28 -2.93
CA LEU A 41 12.34 -11.58 -1.73
C LEU A 41 11.03 -12.30 -2.10
N ASN A 42 10.73 -13.37 -1.37
CA ASN A 42 9.46 -14.08 -1.47
C ASN A 42 8.40 -13.28 -0.71
N LYS A 43 7.45 -12.69 -1.43
CA LYS A 43 6.38 -11.85 -0.89
C LYS A 43 5.04 -12.61 -0.82
N ILE A 44 5.05 -13.89 -0.43
CA ILE A 44 3.81 -14.63 -0.15
C ILE A 44 3.27 -14.20 1.23
N PRO A 45 1.99 -13.79 1.36
CA PRO A 45 1.41 -13.39 2.62
C PRO A 45 0.87 -14.57 3.43
N PHE A 46 0.94 -14.45 4.76
CA PHE A 46 0.49 -15.42 5.74
C PHE A 46 -0.33 -14.74 6.83
N ASN A 47 -1.34 -15.45 7.33
CA ASN A 47 -2.14 -15.06 8.47
C ASN A 47 -1.21 -14.98 9.70
N PRO A 48 -1.17 -13.84 10.41
CA PRO A 48 -0.20 -13.64 11.48
C PRO A 48 -0.48 -14.49 12.73
N ARG A 49 -1.72 -14.90 12.95
CA ARG A 49 -2.12 -15.73 14.11
C ARG A 49 -1.89 -17.21 13.89
N THR A 50 -2.16 -17.69 12.67
CA THR A 50 -2.16 -19.14 12.37
C THR A 50 -0.96 -19.60 11.55
N GLY A 51 -0.22 -18.68 10.93
CA GLY A 51 0.89 -18.99 10.03
C GLY A 51 0.50 -19.66 8.72
N LYS A 52 -0.81 -19.84 8.44
CA LYS A 52 -1.34 -20.34 7.16
C LYS A 52 -1.32 -19.25 6.09
N ALA A 53 -1.40 -19.62 4.81
CA ALA A 53 -1.44 -18.65 3.72
C ALA A 53 -2.63 -17.69 3.87
N ALA A 54 -2.39 -16.39 3.66
CA ALA A 54 -3.44 -15.37 3.66
C ALA A 54 -3.90 -15.10 2.22
N SER A 55 -5.20 -14.86 2.06
CA SER A 55 -5.78 -14.56 0.76
C SER A 55 -6.16 -13.09 0.70
N SER A 56 -5.80 -12.43 -0.41
CA SER A 56 -5.99 -10.98 -0.55
C SER A 56 -7.45 -10.55 -0.62
N ASN A 57 -8.42 -11.45 -0.70
CA ASN A 57 -9.85 -11.15 -0.71
C ASN A 57 -10.64 -11.86 0.40
N LYS A 58 -9.97 -12.46 1.40
CA LYS A 58 -10.63 -13.14 2.52
C LYS A 58 -10.23 -12.49 3.85
N PRO A 59 -11.05 -11.56 4.40
CA PRO A 59 -10.72 -10.84 5.63
C PRO A 59 -10.42 -11.72 6.84
N ASN A 60 -11.08 -12.88 6.95
CA ASN A 60 -10.83 -13.86 8.01
C ASN A 60 -9.42 -14.49 7.96
N THR A 61 -8.66 -14.29 6.88
CA THR A 61 -7.27 -14.71 6.77
C THR A 61 -6.28 -13.62 7.19
N TRP A 62 -6.74 -12.45 7.60
CA TRP A 62 -5.93 -11.33 8.07
C TRP A 62 -5.97 -11.23 9.60
N GLY A 63 -5.19 -10.34 10.18
CA GLY A 63 -5.16 -10.07 11.62
C GLY A 63 -5.05 -8.60 11.97
N THR A 64 -4.87 -8.34 13.26
CA THR A 64 -4.62 -7.01 13.79
C THR A 64 -3.18 -6.58 13.54
N PHE A 65 -2.89 -5.28 13.68
CA PHE A 65 -1.52 -4.78 13.64
C PHE A 65 -0.63 -5.50 14.67
N GLN A 66 -1.15 -5.68 15.89
CA GLN A 66 -0.42 -6.34 16.98
C GLN A 66 -0.10 -7.81 16.64
N ASP A 67 -1.04 -8.55 16.07
CA ASP A 67 -0.80 -9.93 15.61
C ASP A 67 0.39 -9.98 14.65
N ALA A 68 0.41 -9.06 13.66
CA ALA A 68 1.45 -9.04 12.64
C ALA A 68 2.82 -8.61 13.20
N VAL A 69 2.86 -7.66 14.14
CA VAL A 69 4.09 -7.25 14.83
C VAL A 69 4.67 -8.41 15.63
N ILE A 70 3.84 -9.11 16.43
CA ILE A 70 4.27 -10.29 17.20
C ILE A 70 4.80 -11.38 16.27
N ALA A 71 4.06 -11.69 15.21
CA ALA A 71 4.47 -12.69 14.23
C ALA A 71 5.80 -12.32 13.54
N TYR A 72 6.00 -11.05 13.17
CA TYR A 72 7.26 -10.58 12.60
C TYR A 72 8.43 -10.72 13.59
N GLN A 73 8.23 -10.32 14.85
CA GLN A 73 9.24 -10.37 15.90
C GLN A 73 9.68 -11.79 16.26
N SER A 74 8.88 -12.82 15.94
CA SER A 74 9.30 -14.23 16.05
C SER A 74 10.50 -14.59 15.16
N GLY A 75 10.86 -13.75 14.18
CA GLY A 75 12.01 -13.96 13.31
C GLY A 75 11.77 -14.90 12.13
N TRP A 76 10.55 -15.43 11.97
CA TRP A 76 10.18 -16.40 10.93
C TRP A 76 9.63 -15.80 9.63
N TYR A 77 9.51 -14.48 9.54
CA TYR A 77 8.95 -13.79 8.37
C TYR A 77 9.89 -12.66 7.92
N ASN A 78 9.89 -12.35 6.62
CA ASN A 78 10.70 -11.26 6.09
C ASN A 78 10.13 -9.88 6.41
N GLY A 79 8.82 -9.75 6.60
CA GLY A 79 8.18 -8.49 6.92
C GLY A 79 6.69 -8.58 7.22
N VAL A 80 6.09 -7.42 7.42
CA VAL A 80 4.66 -7.19 7.64
C VAL A 80 4.02 -6.71 6.34
N GLY A 81 2.74 -6.98 6.13
CA GLY A 81 1.99 -6.50 4.99
C GLY A 81 0.59 -6.01 5.35
N PHE A 82 0.01 -5.24 4.44
CA PHE A 82 -1.29 -4.60 4.57
C PHE A 82 -2.18 -4.93 3.37
N MET A 83 -3.40 -5.36 3.64
CA MET A 83 -4.42 -5.74 2.65
C MET A 83 -5.37 -4.58 2.37
N PHE A 84 -5.78 -4.38 1.12
CA PHE A 84 -6.77 -3.35 0.75
C PHE A 84 -8.19 -3.94 0.77
N ALA A 85 -9.01 -3.66 1.78
CA ALA A 85 -10.36 -4.21 1.89
C ALA A 85 -11.33 -3.57 0.86
N GLU A 86 -12.43 -4.24 0.55
CA GLU A 86 -13.40 -3.73 -0.45
C GLU A 86 -14.05 -2.39 -0.04
N GLY A 87 -14.26 -2.17 1.26
CA GLY A 87 -14.93 -0.99 1.81
C GLY A 87 -14.03 0.03 2.51
N ASP A 88 -12.71 -0.17 2.55
CA ASP A 88 -11.81 0.72 3.29
C ASP A 88 -11.54 2.06 2.59
N ARG A 89 -11.84 2.12 1.28
CA ARG A 89 -11.63 3.26 0.40
C ARG A 89 -10.16 3.70 0.34
N LEU A 90 -9.24 2.77 0.58
CA LEU A 90 -7.81 3.01 0.44
C LEU A 90 -7.37 2.68 -0.98
N VAL A 91 -6.52 3.56 -1.51
CA VAL A 91 -5.76 3.33 -2.73
C VAL A 91 -4.28 3.29 -2.36
N GLY A 92 -3.62 2.23 -2.81
CA GLY A 92 -2.17 2.08 -2.77
C GLY A 92 -1.58 2.38 -4.14
N THR A 93 -0.61 3.28 -4.20
CA THR A 93 0.21 3.50 -5.40
C THR A 93 1.59 2.90 -5.16
N ASP A 94 2.03 2.01 -6.03
CA ASP A 94 3.38 1.45 -6.05
C ASP A 94 4.19 2.12 -7.16
N LEU A 95 5.35 2.68 -6.81
CA LEU A 95 6.29 3.31 -7.71
C LEU A 95 7.57 2.48 -7.72
N ASP A 96 7.76 1.69 -8.77
CA ASP A 96 8.90 0.78 -8.93
C ASP A 96 10.16 1.55 -9.37
N HIS A 97 11.30 1.23 -8.74
CA HIS A 97 12.64 1.73 -9.13
C HIS A 97 12.72 3.27 -9.28
N CYS A 98 11.95 3.99 -8.46
CA CYS A 98 11.79 5.43 -8.56
C CYS A 98 12.84 6.25 -7.78
N LEU A 99 13.64 5.58 -6.94
CA LEU A 99 14.71 6.18 -6.15
C LEU A 99 16.09 5.79 -6.70
N ASN A 100 17.03 6.73 -6.71
CA ASN A 100 18.43 6.44 -7.03
C ASN A 100 19.19 5.83 -5.84
N ALA A 101 20.49 5.57 -6.02
CA ALA A 101 21.35 4.99 -4.97
C ALA A 101 21.46 5.84 -3.68
N THR A 102 21.16 7.14 -3.75
CA THR A 102 21.14 8.04 -2.58
C THR A 102 19.75 8.16 -1.95
N GLY A 103 18.74 7.46 -2.47
CA GLY A 103 17.34 7.57 -2.05
C GLY A 103 16.63 8.81 -2.59
N THR A 104 17.17 9.46 -3.62
CA THR A 104 16.59 10.65 -4.24
C THR A 104 15.60 10.25 -5.34
N PRO A 105 14.36 10.78 -5.34
CA PRO A 105 13.38 10.50 -6.39
C PRO A 105 13.76 11.14 -7.73
N ASN A 106 13.47 10.46 -8.84
CA ASN A 106 13.60 11.03 -10.18
C ASN A 106 12.56 12.16 -10.43
N PRO A 107 12.71 13.01 -11.47
CA PRO A 107 11.82 14.16 -11.69
C PRO A 107 10.34 13.79 -11.83
N GLN A 108 10.01 12.70 -12.52
CA GLN A 108 8.61 12.24 -12.66
C GLN A 108 8.02 11.79 -11.32
N THR A 109 8.85 11.19 -10.45
CA THR A 109 8.46 10.78 -9.10
C THR A 109 8.26 11.99 -8.21
N GLN A 110 9.11 13.02 -8.30
CA GLN A 110 8.93 14.28 -7.57
C GLN A 110 7.61 14.97 -7.94
N ASP A 111 7.32 15.03 -9.24
CA ASP A 111 6.06 15.58 -9.75
C ASP A 111 4.85 14.82 -9.21
N ILE A 112 4.86 13.49 -9.23
CA ILE A 112 3.81 12.67 -8.59
C ILE A 112 3.70 13.00 -7.10
N LEU A 113 4.81 12.97 -6.35
CA LEU A 113 4.83 13.19 -4.91
C LEU A 113 4.27 14.57 -4.51
N SER A 114 4.44 15.60 -5.35
CA SER A 114 3.87 16.94 -5.11
C SER A 114 2.33 16.93 -5.02
N HIS A 115 1.68 15.93 -5.61
CA HIS A 115 0.23 15.75 -5.49
C HIS A 115 -0.19 14.99 -4.22
N PHE A 116 0.75 14.38 -3.49
CA PHE A 116 0.49 13.45 -2.38
C PHE A 116 1.11 13.89 -1.05
N GLU A 117 1.44 15.18 -0.88
CA GLU A 117 2.21 15.72 0.26
C GLU A 117 1.67 15.40 1.67
N ASN A 118 0.35 15.18 1.81
CA ASN A 118 -0.30 14.91 3.10
C ASN A 118 -0.70 13.43 3.28
N THR A 119 -0.12 12.54 2.48
CA THR A 119 -0.40 11.11 2.51
C THR A 119 0.71 10.31 3.17
N PHE A 120 0.40 9.07 3.56
CA PHE A 120 1.44 8.17 4.02
C PHE A 120 2.20 7.61 2.82
N THR A 121 3.48 7.95 2.75
CA THR A 121 4.41 7.41 1.76
C THR A 121 5.58 6.74 2.47
N GLU A 122 5.95 5.55 2.02
CA GLU A 122 7.07 4.78 2.56
C GLU A 122 8.00 4.27 1.46
N ILE A 123 9.24 4.00 1.82
CA ILE A 123 10.21 3.27 1.00
C ILE A 123 9.79 1.81 0.98
N SER A 124 9.71 1.22 -0.22
CA SER A 124 9.33 -0.18 -0.40
C SER A 124 10.41 -1.14 0.15
N PRO A 125 10.11 -2.43 0.37
CA PRO A 125 11.10 -3.36 0.92
C PRO A 125 12.37 -3.57 0.09
N SER A 126 12.38 -3.23 -1.21
CA SER A 126 13.59 -3.29 -2.05
C SER A 126 14.52 -2.11 -1.81
N GLY A 127 14.03 -1.01 -1.24
CA GLY A 127 14.82 0.18 -0.91
C GLY A 127 14.89 1.23 -2.02
N ASP A 128 14.46 0.89 -3.24
CA ASP A 128 14.54 1.72 -4.44
C ASP A 128 13.17 2.13 -5.01
N GLY A 129 12.08 1.70 -4.38
CA GLY A 129 10.70 2.08 -4.73
C GLY A 129 9.97 2.80 -3.60
N LEU A 130 8.77 3.30 -3.90
CA LEU A 130 7.89 3.96 -2.93
C LEU A 130 6.48 3.36 -2.96
N HIS A 131 5.85 3.25 -1.80
CA HIS A 131 4.41 3.02 -1.69
C HIS A 131 3.73 4.28 -1.14
N ILE A 132 2.64 4.71 -1.76
CA ILE A 132 1.79 5.83 -1.32
C ILE A 132 0.42 5.28 -0.95
N TYR A 133 -0.15 5.75 0.17
CA TYR A 133 -1.48 5.35 0.65
C TYR A 133 -2.37 6.57 0.82
N CYS A 134 -3.53 6.55 0.18
CA CYS A 134 -4.50 7.64 0.27
C CYS A 134 -5.95 7.14 0.27
N PHE A 135 -6.88 7.98 0.70
CA PHE A 135 -8.31 7.67 0.58
C PHE A 135 -8.85 8.12 -0.77
N GLY A 136 -9.61 7.27 -1.46
CA GLY A 136 -10.26 7.58 -2.73
C GLY A 136 -10.67 6.35 -3.54
N LEU A 137 -10.81 6.56 -4.85
CA LEU A 137 -10.99 5.51 -5.87
C LEU A 137 -9.91 5.67 -6.94
N ALA A 138 -9.34 4.55 -7.36
CA ALA A 138 -8.42 4.55 -8.47
C ALA A 138 -9.18 4.71 -9.80
N LEU A 139 -8.57 5.34 -10.81
CA LEU A 139 -9.14 5.36 -12.16
C LEU A 139 -9.07 3.98 -12.84
N HIS A 140 -8.08 3.17 -12.45
CA HIS A 140 -7.93 1.77 -12.83
C HIS A 140 -7.12 1.05 -11.75
N CYS A 141 -7.16 -0.28 -11.72
CA CYS A 141 -6.29 -1.10 -10.88
C CYS A 141 -5.30 -1.92 -11.71
N GLY A 142 -4.08 -2.06 -11.19
CA GLY A 142 -2.94 -2.77 -11.79
C GLY A 142 -1.89 -1.83 -12.37
N LYS A 143 -1.02 -2.40 -13.21
CA LYS A 143 0.02 -1.66 -13.93
C LYS A 143 -0.56 -0.61 -14.87
N GLY A 144 0.07 0.56 -14.87
CA GLY A 144 -0.15 1.56 -15.92
C GLY A 144 0.21 1.00 -17.30
N GLN A 145 -0.56 1.41 -18.32
CA GLN A 145 -0.32 0.96 -19.70
C GLN A 145 0.90 1.66 -20.31
N GLN A 146 0.99 2.98 -20.10
CA GLN A 146 2.09 3.80 -20.62
C GLN A 146 3.29 3.79 -19.66
N ASN A 147 3.01 3.94 -18.36
CA ASN A 147 4.02 3.97 -17.31
C ASN A 147 3.91 2.71 -16.45
N LYS A 148 4.61 1.65 -16.85
CA LYS A 148 4.57 0.34 -16.17
C LYS A 148 5.21 0.33 -14.78
N TRP A 149 5.97 1.36 -14.44
CA TRP A 149 6.58 1.57 -13.12
C TRP A 149 5.62 2.19 -12.11
N ILE A 150 4.39 2.52 -12.53
CA ILE A 150 3.31 3.01 -11.66
C ILE A 150 2.21 1.94 -11.63
N GLU A 151 1.88 1.47 -10.44
CA GLU A 151 0.77 0.52 -10.23
C GLU A 151 -0.22 1.05 -9.20
N LEU A 152 -1.52 0.84 -9.46
CA LEU A 152 -2.60 1.24 -8.55
C LEU A 152 -3.33 0.03 -7.97
N TYR A 153 -3.60 0.08 -6.67
CA TYR A 153 -4.23 -0.98 -5.89
C TYR A 153 -5.35 -0.41 -5.03
N GLY A 154 -6.38 -1.22 -4.78
CA GLY A 154 -7.61 -0.81 -4.11
C GLY A 154 -8.83 -1.14 -4.96
N LYS A 155 -9.81 -0.22 -4.99
CA LYS A 155 -11.01 -0.29 -5.83
C LYS A 155 -10.96 0.80 -6.89
N ASP A 156 -11.34 0.46 -8.12
CA ASP A 156 -11.43 1.43 -9.21
C ASP A 156 -12.87 1.91 -9.50
N ILE A 157 -12.99 2.92 -10.36
CA ILE A 157 -14.27 3.53 -10.78
C ILE A 157 -15.25 2.57 -11.49
N ASN A 158 -14.78 1.42 -11.95
CA ASN A 158 -15.60 0.38 -12.58
C ASN A 158 -16.00 -0.71 -11.58
N GLY A 159 -15.63 -0.55 -10.30
CA GLY A 159 -15.88 -1.54 -9.26
C GLY A 159 -14.91 -2.71 -9.26
N LYS A 160 -13.89 -2.72 -10.13
CA LYS A 160 -12.85 -3.74 -10.11
C LYS A 160 -11.93 -3.47 -8.93
N ARG A 161 -11.53 -4.55 -8.26
CA ARG A 161 -10.62 -4.52 -7.12
C ARG A 161 -9.31 -5.21 -7.46
N SER A 162 -8.20 -4.67 -6.97
CA SER A 162 -6.93 -5.38 -7.03
C SER A 162 -6.88 -6.49 -5.97
N ASN A 163 -6.57 -7.72 -6.38
CA ASN A 163 -6.37 -8.85 -5.45
C ASN A 163 -4.91 -8.91 -4.95
N ARG A 164 -4.39 -7.78 -4.46
CA ARG A 164 -3.00 -7.62 -4.01
C ARG A 164 -2.95 -6.93 -2.64
N TYR A 165 -1.76 -6.92 -2.07
CA TYR A 165 -1.45 -6.37 -0.76
C TYR A 165 -0.10 -5.65 -0.86
N PHE A 166 0.18 -4.74 0.07
CA PHE A 166 1.50 -4.10 0.16
C PHE A 166 2.34 -4.75 1.24
N CYS A 167 3.61 -5.00 0.92
CA CYS A 167 4.63 -5.22 1.93
C CYS A 167 4.96 -3.86 2.56
N ILE A 168 4.70 -3.69 3.85
CA ILE A 168 4.82 -2.40 4.53
C ILE A 168 6.13 -2.33 5.31
N THR A 169 6.77 -1.17 5.30
CA THR A 169 8.06 -0.95 5.98
C THR A 169 7.95 0.08 7.08
N GLY A 170 7.03 1.05 6.98
CA GLY A 170 6.93 2.18 7.91
C GLY A 170 8.10 3.16 7.82
N PHE A 171 8.95 3.07 6.79
CA PHE A 171 10.04 4.02 6.58
C PHE A 171 9.63 5.10 5.58
N CYS A 172 9.17 6.25 6.07
CA CYS A 172 8.86 7.40 5.22
C CYS A 172 10.11 8.03 4.56
N GLY A 173 11.32 7.66 5.00
CA GLY A 173 12.54 8.34 4.60
C GLY A 173 12.60 9.79 5.12
N ARG A 174 13.59 10.56 4.65
CA ARG A 174 13.73 11.99 4.98
C ARG A 174 12.84 12.90 4.12
N LEU A 175 12.15 12.32 3.13
CA LEU A 175 11.39 13.05 2.11
C LEU A 175 10.00 13.50 2.62
N PHE A 176 9.46 12.87 3.66
CA PHE A 176 8.14 13.19 4.21
C PHE A 176 8.25 13.56 5.70
N PRO A 177 8.61 14.82 6.03
CA PRO A 177 8.83 15.25 7.41
C PRO A 177 7.53 15.44 8.21
N ARG A 178 6.37 15.46 7.55
CA ARG A 178 5.07 15.67 8.20
C ARG A 178 4.44 14.35 8.60
N LYS A 179 3.78 14.31 9.77
CA LYS A 179 2.94 13.18 10.15
C LYS A 179 1.78 13.07 9.14
N PRO A 180 1.62 11.94 8.45
CA PRO A 180 0.54 11.74 7.51
C PRO A 180 -0.81 11.78 8.22
N SER A 181 -1.81 12.36 7.56
CA SER A 181 -3.19 12.43 8.06
C SER A 181 -4.12 11.60 7.17
N GLN A 182 -5.36 11.37 7.61
CA GLN A 182 -6.38 10.72 6.78
C GLN A 182 -6.82 11.68 5.67
N THR A 183 -6.05 11.71 4.57
CA THR A 183 -6.28 12.63 3.45
C THR A 183 -7.04 11.93 2.32
N THR A 184 -8.14 12.54 1.87
CA THR A 184 -8.80 12.18 0.61
C THR A 184 -8.06 12.82 -0.56
N CYS A 185 -7.62 12.02 -1.53
CA CYS A 185 -6.69 12.45 -2.58
C CYS A 185 -7.31 12.42 -3.98
N LEU A 186 -8.53 12.95 -4.12
CA LEU A 186 -9.26 12.96 -5.38
C LEU A 186 -8.41 13.52 -6.54
N GLN A 187 -7.95 14.76 -6.38
CA GLN A 187 -7.23 15.46 -7.44
C GLN A 187 -5.91 14.75 -7.75
N SER A 188 -5.24 14.24 -6.72
CA SER A 188 -4.00 13.48 -6.85
C SER A 188 -4.20 12.18 -7.63
N LEU A 189 -5.26 11.42 -7.32
CA LEU A 189 -5.59 10.16 -8.01
C LEU A 189 -6.05 10.40 -9.45
N ARG A 190 -6.72 11.53 -9.73
CA ARG A 190 -7.06 11.95 -11.09
C ARG A 190 -5.81 12.24 -11.92
N VAL A 191 -4.89 13.05 -11.38
CA VAL A 191 -3.61 13.37 -12.04
C VAL A 191 -2.81 12.09 -12.27
N LEU A 192 -2.74 11.21 -11.28
CA LEU A 192 -1.99 9.96 -11.37
C LEU A 192 -2.57 9.02 -12.42
N GLY A 193 -3.90 8.85 -12.48
CA GLY A 193 -4.52 8.00 -13.49
C GLY A 193 -4.30 8.52 -14.92
N ALA A 194 -4.28 9.85 -15.13
CA ALA A 194 -3.91 10.46 -16.42
C ALA A 194 -2.44 10.22 -16.80
N LYS A 195 -1.55 9.98 -15.83
CA LYS A 195 -0.16 9.56 -16.09
C LYS A 195 -0.06 8.07 -16.43
N CYS A 196 -0.94 7.22 -15.87
CA CYS A 196 -0.92 5.78 -16.15
C CYS A 196 -1.52 5.41 -17.51
N HIS A 197 -2.51 6.18 -17.98
CA HIS A 197 -3.18 6.00 -19.26
C HIS A 197 -3.20 7.33 -19.99
N GLU A 198 -2.87 7.34 -21.28
CA GLU A 198 -3.16 8.46 -22.20
C GLU A 198 -4.67 8.55 -22.49
N LEU A 199 -5.50 8.22 -21.49
CA LEU A 199 -6.93 8.40 -21.55
C LEU A 199 -7.17 9.86 -21.24
N LEU A 200 -7.41 10.59 -22.34
CA LEU A 200 -8.09 11.86 -22.36
C LEU A 200 -9.05 11.97 -21.18
N ILE A 201 -8.88 13.05 -20.41
CA ILE A 201 -9.88 13.64 -19.54
C ILE A 201 -11.03 14.17 -20.43
N SER A 202 -11.62 13.32 -21.29
CA SER A 202 -12.64 13.71 -22.28
C SER A 202 -13.92 12.90 -22.20
N GLN A 203 -14.19 12.21 -21.09
CA GLN A 203 -15.53 11.70 -20.83
C GLN A 203 -15.97 12.03 -19.40
N ASP A 204 -16.95 12.93 -19.29
CA ASP A 204 -17.65 13.41 -18.09
C ASP A 204 -18.15 12.32 -17.12
N ILE A 205 -18.17 11.06 -17.56
CA ILE A 205 -18.68 9.91 -16.81
C ILE A 205 -17.70 9.46 -15.70
N GLY A 206 -16.39 9.60 -15.91
CA GLY A 206 -15.39 9.23 -14.89
C GLY A 206 -15.37 10.22 -13.72
N ILE A 207 -15.53 11.51 -14.01
CA ILE A 207 -15.47 12.61 -13.05
C ILE A 207 -16.69 12.58 -12.12
N SER A 208 -17.90 12.39 -12.65
CA SER A 208 -19.13 12.34 -11.85
C SER A 208 -19.15 11.18 -10.83
N LYS A 209 -18.65 9.99 -11.20
CA LYS A 209 -18.48 8.86 -10.26
C LYS A 209 -17.43 9.14 -9.19
N LEU A 210 -16.31 9.74 -9.58
CA LEU A 210 -15.25 10.14 -8.66
C LEU A 210 -15.77 11.19 -7.65
N GLU A 211 -16.47 12.22 -8.14
CA GLU A 211 -17.07 13.29 -7.34
C GLU A 211 -18.18 12.78 -6.40
N ALA A 212 -19.04 11.87 -6.86
CA ALA A 212 -20.06 11.24 -6.03
C ALA A 212 -19.44 10.47 -4.85
N PHE A 213 -18.32 9.79 -5.06
CA PHE A 213 -17.64 9.04 -4.01
C PHE A 213 -17.01 9.92 -2.92
N ASN A 214 -16.60 11.16 -3.26
CA ASN A 214 -15.94 12.06 -2.30
C ASN A 214 -16.90 12.84 -1.39
N ARG A 215 -18.21 12.84 -1.67
CA ARG A 215 -19.19 13.32 -0.70
C ARG A 215 -19.28 12.42 0.53
N LEU A 216 -18.72 11.21 0.46
CA LEU A 216 -18.64 10.28 1.57
C LEU A 216 -17.42 10.64 2.43
N LYS A 217 -17.63 11.12 3.67
CA LYS A 217 -16.56 11.25 4.67
C LYS A 217 -15.75 9.95 4.74
N PRO A 218 -14.41 9.97 4.94
CA PRO A 218 -13.63 8.76 5.16
C PRO A 218 -14.31 7.86 6.19
N PRO A 219 -14.27 6.52 6.07
CA PRO A 219 -14.98 5.67 7.00
C PRO A 219 -14.43 5.96 8.39
N VAL A 220 -15.32 6.32 9.33
CA VAL A 220 -14.94 6.42 10.73
C VAL A 220 -14.49 5.03 11.14
N ILE A 221 -13.20 4.88 11.41
CA ILE A 221 -12.64 3.61 11.86
C ILE A 221 -13.07 3.45 13.31
N SER A 222 -14.25 2.90 13.55
CA SER A 222 -14.58 2.40 14.88
C SER A 222 -13.90 1.05 15.05
N PRO A 223 -13.27 0.76 16.20
CA PRO A 223 -12.73 -0.57 16.51
C PRO A 223 -13.78 -1.69 16.37
N GLN A 224 -15.07 -1.33 16.42
CA GLN A 224 -16.24 -2.23 16.37
C GLN A 224 -16.78 -2.49 14.96
N ALA A 225 -16.32 -1.78 13.91
CA ALA A 225 -16.86 -1.92 12.55
C ALA A 225 -16.42 -3.19 11.80
N TYR A 226 -15.73 -4.11 12.48
CA TYR A 226 -15.27 -5.39 11.94
C TYR A 226 -15.77 -6.58 12.79
N GLU A 227 -16.95 -6.46 13.39
CA GLU A 227 -17.70 -7.63 13.85
C GLU A 227 -18.33 -8.28 12.60
N TRP A 228 -17.92 -9.52 12.32
CA TRP A 228 -18.51 -10.38 11.30
C TRP A 228 -19.42 -11.39 11.99
#